data_AF-A0A8G1RUD0-F1
#
_entry.id   AF-A0A8G1RUD0-F1
#
_cell.length_a   1.000
_cell.length_b   1.000
_cell.length_c   1.000
_cell.angle_alpha   90.00
_cell.angle_beta   90.00
_cell.angle_gamma   90.00
#
_symmetry.space_group_name_H-M   'P 1'
#
loop_
_entity.id
_entity.type
_entity.pdbx_description
1 polymer ?
#
loop_
_entity_poly.entity_id
_entity_poly.type
_entity_poly.pdbx_seq_one_letter_code
_entity_poly.pdbx_strand_id
1 'polypeptide(L)'
;MSSILRKLQGGNLEVFKFGTYILFPIGWMYYFGTNLDDRFTVRGFWPTAEQSHKIPLEKEEIDRELNRMRMNDAIRRERRQREAAEAELQLAQAQSRAQTEASAE
;
A
#
# COMPACT_ATOMS: atom_id res chain seq x y z
N MET A 1 4.14 -39.38 42.00
CA MET A 1 4.60 -37.98 41.80
C MET A 1 6.12 -37.97 41.68
N SER A 2 6.63 -37.57 40.52
CA SER A 2 8.06 -37.63 40.16
C SER A 2 8.94 -36.90 41.18
N SER A 3 10.06 -37.52 41.57
CA SER A 3 11.04 -36.99 42.54
C SER A 3 11.61 -35.63 42.14
N ILE A 4 11.62 -35.34 40.84
CA ILE A 4 12.11 -34.10 40.25
C ILE A 4 11.22 -32.90 40.62
N LEU A 5 9.90 -33.09 40.59
CA LEU A 5 8.93 -32.04 40.95
C LEU A 5 9.02 -31.64 42.44
N ARG A 6 9.41 -32.58 43.30
CA ARG A 6 9.59 -32.34 44.74
C ARG A 6 10.85 -31.54 45.05
N LYS A 7 11.91 -31.68 44.23
CA LYS A 7 13.15 -30.89 44.33
C LYS A 7 12.98 -29.45 43.83
N LEU A 8 12.02 -29.23 42.94
CA LEU A 8 11.69 -27.93 42.36
C LEU A 8 10.63 -27.14 43.16
N GLN A 9 10.35 -27.51 44.41
CA GLN A 9 9.44 -26.76 45.29
C GLN A 9 10.21 -25.79 46.21
N GLY A 10 9.55 -24.71 46.64
CA GLY A 10 10.15 -23.68 47.50
C GLY A 10 11.17 -22.81 46.77
N GLY A 11 12.21 -22.34 47.47
CA GLY A 11 13.22 -21.44 46.90
C GLY A 11 13.94 -21.96 45.65
N ASN A 12 14.05 -23.28 45.46
CA ASN A 12 14.60 -23.86 44.23
C ASN A 12 13.76 -23.52 42.99
N LEU A 13 12.45 -23.32 43.15
CA LEU A 13 11.57 -22.88 42.07
C LEU A 13 11.87 -21.43 41.66
N GLU A 14 12.16 -20.58 42.63
CA GLU A 14 12.46 -19.17 42.39
C GLU A 14 13.80 -19.02 41.66
N VAL A 15 14.81 -19.81 42.05
CA VAL A 15 16.10 -19.87 41.34
C VAL A 15 15.93 -20.37 39.90
N PHE A 16 15.09 -21.39 39.67
CA PHE A 16 14.79 -21.87 38.32
C PHE A 16 14.06 -20.82 37.47
N LYS A 17 13.08 -20.12 38.05
CA LYS A 17 12.37 -19.01 37.38
C LYS A 17 13.33 -17.88 37.02
N PHE A 18 14.17 -17.47 37.97
CA PHE A 18 15.18 -16.43 37.77
C PHE A 18 16.17 -16.82 36.66
N GLY A 19 16.69 -18.04 36.72
CA GLY A 19 17.57 -18.58 35.67
C GLY A 19 16.89 -18.56 34.30
N THR A 20 15.64 -19.00 34.22
CA THR A 20 14.85 -18.96 32.98
C THR A 20 14.66 -17.54 32.47
N TYR A 21 14.35 -16.57 33.34
CA TYR A 21 14.16 -15.18 32.93
C TYR A 21 15.42 -14.49 32.44
N ILE A 22 16.61 -14.97 32.81
CA ILE A 22 17.87 -14.46 32.27
C ILE A 22 18.26 -15.21 31.00
N LEU A 23 18.21 -16.55 31.03
CA LEU A 23 18.61 -17.40 29.90
C LEU A 23 17.70 -17.24 28.70
N PHE A 24 16.40 -17.07 28.92
CA PHE A 24 15.42 -16.93 27.83
C PHE A 24 15.69 -15.72 26.93
N PRO A 25 15.77 -14.47 27.43
CA PRO A 25 16.05 -13.31 26.59
C PRO A 25 17.45 -13.35 25.99
N ILE A 26 18.47 -13.81 26.73
CA ILE A 26 19.84 -13.92 26.21
C ILE A 26 19.91 -14.94 25.08
N GLY A 27 19.32 -16.12 25.26
CA GLY A 27 19.27 -17.15 24.23
C GLY A 27 18.47 -16.71 23.00
N TRP A 28 17.36 -16.02 23.21
CA TRP A 28 16.56 -15.45 22.13
C TRP A 28 17.35 -14.40 21.33
N MET A 29 18.04 -13.49 22.02
CA MET A 29 18.94 -12.53 21.40
C MET A 29 20.13 -13.19 20.71
N TYR A 30 20.68 -14.27 21.24
CA TYR A 30 21.79 -14.97 20.58
C TYR A 30 21.34 -15.67 19.29
N TYR A 31 20.14 -16.27 19.31
CA TYR A 31 19.60 -16.99 18.15
C TYR A 31 19.09 -16.05 17.04
N PHE A 32 18.38 -14.98 17.40
CA PHE A 32 17.79 -14.04 16.45
C PHE A 32 18.63 -12.78 16.24
N GLY A 33 19.38 -12.31 17.25
CA GLY A 33 20.00 -10.98 17.28
C GLY A 33 21.16 -10.75 16.32
N THR A 34 21.81 -11.81 15.82
CA THR A 34 22.97 -11.69 14.92
C THR A 34 22.64 -11.90 13.44
N ASN A 35 21.41 -12.30 13.11
CA ASN A 35 21.02 -12.69 11.75
C ASN A 35 19.56 -12.28 11.44
N LEU A 36 19.14 -11.09 11.88
CA LEU A 36 17.80 -10.59 11.55
C LEU A 36 17.65 -10.26 10.07
N ASP A 37 18.64 -9.61 9.46
CA ASP A 37 18.57 -9.21 8.05
C ASP A 37 18.37 -10.41 7.12
N ASP A 38 19.18 -11.46 7.22
CA ASP A 38 19.05 -12.62 6.33
C ASP A 38 17.77 -13.44 6.58
N ARG A 39 17.28 -13.49 7.84
CA ARG A 39 16.03 -14.21 8.19
C ARG A 39 14.76 -13.47 7.84
N PHE A 40 14.77 -12.13 7.87
CA PHE A 40 13.56 -11.30 7.73
C PHE A 40 13.56 -10.42 6.48
N THR A 41 14.59 -10.47 5.64
CA THR A 41 14.58 -9.77 4.35
C THR A 41 13.62 -10.45 3.37
N VAL A 42 12.74 -9.64 2.79
CA VAL A 42 11.89 -10.08 1.68
C VAL A 42 12.68 -9.92 0.39
N ARG A 43 12.94 -11.04 -0.29
CA ARG A 43 13.59 -11.03 -1.61
C ARG A 43 12.72 -10.25 -2.60
N GLY A 44 13.32 -9.26 -3.27
CA GLY A 44 12.60 -8.43 -4.24
C GLY A 44 11.59 -7.48 -3.59
N PHE A 45 11.80 -7.08 -2.33
CA PHE A 45 10.96 -6.07 -1.68
C PHE A 45 10.86 -4.77 -2.49
N TRP A 46 11.98 -4.34 -3.08
CA TRP A 46 12.01 -3.18 -3.95
C TRP A 46 11.84 -3.58 -5.42
N PRO A 47 11.07 -2.81 -6.21
CA PRO A 47 10.98 -3.00 -7.65
C PRO A 47 12.37 -2.97 -8.27
N THR A 48 12.63 -3.85 -9.23
CA THR A 48 13.92 -3.84 -9.94
C THR A 48 14.05 -2.58 -10.79
N ALA A 49 15.28 -2.25 -11.21
CA ALA A 49 15.52 -1.13 -12.11
C ALA A 49 14.81 -1.29 -13.47
N GLU A 50 14.47 -2.52 -13.88
CA GLU A 50 13.67 -2.81 -15.07
C GLU A 50 12.17 -2.54 -14.86
N GLN A 51 11.68 -2.76 -13.64
CA GLN A 51 10.30 -2.46 -13.25
C GLN A 51 10.10 -0.97 -12.91
N SER A 52 11.19 -0.23 -12.73
CA SER A 52 11.17 1.20 -12.48
C SER A 52 10.93 1.96 -13.77
N HIS A 53 10.07 2.99 -13.71
CA HIS A 53 9.88 3.90 -14.84
C HIS A 53 11.21 4.57 -15.20
N LYS A 54 11.71 4.30 -16.41
CA LYS A 54 12.91 4.94 -16.94
C LYS A 54 12.52 6.30 -17.50
N ILE A 55 13.17 7.35 -17.02
CA ILE A 55 12.99 8.69 -17.56
C ILE A 55 13.73 8.74 -18.92
N PRO A 56 13.09 9.22 -19.99
CA PRO A 56 13.75 9.44 -21.27
C PRO A 56 14.98 10.34 -21.10
N LEU A 57 16.15 9.88 -21.55
CA LEU A 57 17.40 10.65 -21.45
C LEU A 57 17.76 11.34 -22.77
N GLU A 58 17.30 10.78 -23.89
CA GLU A 58 17.56 11.31 -25.22
C GLU A 58 16.52 12.36 -25.62
N LYS A 59 16.97 13.44 -26.26
CA LYS A 59 16.10 14.55 -26.67
C LYS A 59 14.92 14.09 -27.54
N GLU A 60 15.16 13.21 -28.50
CA GLU A 60 14.14 12.68 -29.39
C GLU A 60 13.09 11.82 -28.66
N GLU A 61 13.50 11.12 -27.60
CA GLU A 61 12.60 10.33 -26.76
C GLU A 61 11.73 11.24 -25.88
N ILE A 62 12.35 12.30 -25.32
CA ILE A 62 11.64 13.34 -24.56
C ILE A 62 10.58 14.02 -25.43
N ASP A 63 10.94 14.42 -26.65
CA ASP A 63 10.01 15.12 -27.55
C ASP A 63 8.83 14.23 -27.95
N ARG A 64 9.07 12.92 -28.20
CA ARG A 64 8.02 11.95 -28.49
C ARG A 64 7.08 11.76 -27.31
N GLU A 65 7.62 11.59 -26.11
CA GLU A 65 6.82 11.39 -24.90
C GLU A 65 6.03 12.64 -24.54
N LEU A 66 6.61 13.84 -24.74
CA LEU A 66 5.94 15.11 -24.55
C LEU A 66 4.77 15.30 -25.54
N ASN A 67 4.95 14.92 -26.80
CA ASN A 67 3.88 14.96 -27.79
C ASN A 67 2.77 13.97 -27.45
N ARG A 68 3.11 12.76 -26.97
CA ARG A 68 2.13 11.78 -26.45
C ARG A 68 1.32 12.37 -25.30
N MET A 69 1.97 13.03 -24.34
CA MET A 69 1.31 13.68 -23.21
C MET A 69 0.35 14.79 -23.67
N ARG A 70 0.81 15.69 -24.57
CA ARG A 70 -0.02 16.78 -25.11
C ARG A 70 -1.26 16.27 -25.84
N MET A 71 -1.13 15.19 -26.62
CA MET A 71 -2.24 14.55 -27.32
C MET A 71 -3.27 13.98 -26.33
N ASN A 72 -2.80 13.24 -25.31
CA ASN A 72 -3.67 12.70 -24.27
C ASN A 72 -4.42 13.81 -23.51
N ASP A 73 -3.76 14.92 -23.23
CA ASP A 73 -4.38 16.07 -22.57
C ASP A 73 -5.41 16.77 -23.46
N ALA A 74 -5.17 16.85 -24.77
CA ALA A 74 -6.17 17.35 -25.71
C ALA A 74 -7.43 16.47 -25.71
N ILE A 75 -7.27 15.15 -25.82
CA ILE A 75 -8.38 14.19 -25.81
C ILE A 75 -9.16 14.26 -24.49
N ARG A 76 -8.47 14.31 -23.35
CA ARG A 76 -9.11 14.44 -22.03
C ARG A 76 -9.88 15.75 -21.89
N ARG A 77 -9.35 16.85 -22.42
CA ARG A 77 -10.04 18.15 -22.42
C ARG A 77 -11.31 18.10 -23.27
N GLU A 78 -11.23 17.57 -24.47
CA GLU A 78 -12.39 17.40 -25.35
C GLU A 78 -13.46 16.51 -24.72
N ARG A 79 -13.07 15.39 -24.11
CA ARG A 79 -14.00 14.50 -23.40
C ARG A 79 -14.73 15.23 -22.27
N ARG A 80 -14.01 15.98 -21.44
CA ARG A 80 -14.62 16.78 -20.36
C ARG A 80 -15.58 17.84 -20.87
N GLN A 81 -15.27 18.49 -22.00
CA GLN A 81 -16.16 19.48 -22.62
C GLN A 81 -17.44 18.84 -23.15
N ARG A 82 -17.35 17.67 -23.79
CA ARG A 82 -18.52 16.92 -24.26
C ARG A 82 -19.40 16.47 -23.12
N GLU A 83 -18.81 15.88 -22.08
CA GLU A 83 -19.54 15.44 -20.88
C GLU A 83 -20.25 16.62 -20.19
N ALA A 84 -19.60 17.79 -20.10
CA ALA A 84 -20.22 19.00 -19.55
C ALA A 84 -21.39 19.50 -20.41
N ALA A 85 -21.24 19.55 -21.73
CA ALA A 85 -22.32 19.95 -22.64
C ALA A 85 -23.51 18.99 -22.62
N GLU A 86 -23.25 17.68 -22.56
CA GLU A 86 -24.30 16.66 -22.41
C GLU A 86 -25.05 16.80 -21.08
N ALA A 87 -24.33 17.08 -19.98
CA ALA A 87 -24.93 17.31 -18.68
C ALA A 87 -25.81 18.58 -18.67
N GLU A 88 -25.36 19.68 -19.28
CA GLU A 88 -26.16 20.90 -19.42
C GLU A 88 -27.44 20.68 -20.22
N LEU A 89 -27.37 19.93 -21.33
CA LEU A 89 -28.53 19.56 -22.14
C LEU A 89 -29.53 18.69 -21.36
N GLN A 90 -29.04 17.71 -20.60
CA GLN A 90 -29.88 16.87 -19.76
C GLN A 90 -30.58 17.67 -18.65
N LEU A 91 -29.87 18.60 -18.01
CA LEU A 91 -30.44 19.49 -17.01
C LEU A 91 -31.52 20.41 -17.61
N ALA A 92 -31.27 20.99 -18.79
CA ALA A 92 -32.25 21.82 -19.48
C ALA A 92 -33.51 21.04 -19.88
N GLN A 93 -33.36 19.81 -20.37
CA GLN A 93 -34.50 18.93 -20.70
C GLN A 93 -35.28 18.50 -19.46
N ALA A 94 -34.61 18.24 -18.33
CA ALA A 94 -35.27 17.91 -17.07
C ALA A 94 -36.07 19.11 -16.54
N GLN A 95 -35.52 20.33 -16.62
CA GLN A 95 -36.21 21.56 -16.22
C GLN A 95 -37.43 21.84 -17.12
N SER A 96 -37.32 21.65 -18.44
CA SER A 96 -38.44 21.89 -19.35
C SER A 96 -39.57 20.88 -19.11
N ARG A 97 -39.24 19.59 -18.88
CA ARG A 97 -40.23 18.55 -18.54
C ARG A 97 -40.97 18.86 -17.24
N ALA A 98 -40.23 19.24 -16.19
CA ALA A 98 -40.83 19.62 -14.90
C ALA A 98 -41.75 20.85 -15.02
N GLN A 99 -41.42 21.84 -15.85
CA GLN A 99 -42.27 23.01 -16.11
C GLN A 99 -43.55 22.66 -16.89
N THR A 100 -43.46 21.76 -17.88
CA THR A 100 -44.65 21.32 -18.63
C THR A 100 -45.60 20.49 -17.79
N GLU A 101 -45.08 19.66 -16.86
CA GLU A 101 -45.89 18.86 -15.94
C GLU A 101 -46.59 19.76 -14.89
N ALA A 102 -45.89 20.75 -14.34
CA ALA A 102 -46.47 21.69 -13.36
C ALA A 102 -47.48 22.70 -13.95
N SER A 103 -47.53 22.86 -15.28
CA SER A 103 -48.50 23.75 -15.96
C SER A 103 -49.75 23.01 -16.45
N ALA A 104 -49.77 21.67 -16.33
CA ALA A 104 -50.87 20.81 -16.77
C ALA A 104 -51.77 20.34 -15.60
N GLU A 105 -51.40 20.64 -14.36
CA GLU A 105 -52.26 20.62 -13.16
C GLU A 105 -52.94 21.98 -12.95
#